data_AF-A0A358AGW4-F1
#
_entry.id   AF-A0A358AGW4-F1
#
_cell.length_a   1.000
_cell.length_b   1.000
_cell.length_c   1.000
_cell.angle_alpha   90.00
_cell.angle_beta   90.00
_cell.angle_gamma   90.00
#
_symmetry.space_group_name_H-M   'P 1'
#
loop_
_entity.id
_entity.type
_entity.pdbx_description
1 polymer ?
#
loop_
_entity_poly.entity_id
_entity_poly.type
_entity_poly.pdbx_seq_one_letter_code
_entity_poly.pdbx_strand_id
1 'polypeptide(L)'
;MGFNCGGCGFKGCQEFLSAARPETIFMPGPFCIFKLLDLGIAISSAAKSASTLNIDNRIMYRAGLAGYKLGLLNECNPVLGLPLCSSGKNIYFDRKEKLEAKELWKQINSMISK
;
A
#
# COMPACT_ATOMS: atom_id res chain seq x y z
N MET A 1 19.29 14.07 3.03
CA MET A 1 20.66 13.53 3.02
C MET A 1 21.02 13.18 1.58
N GLY A 2 22.14 13.72 1.08
CA GLY A 2 22.62 13.54 -0.29
C GLY A 2 23.80 12.56 -0.36
N PHE A 3 23.58 11.31 0.06
CA PHE A 3 24.64 10.30 0.18
C PHE A 3 25.24 9.81 -1.15
N ASN A 4 24.68 10.21 -2.30
CA ASN A 4 25.09 9.72 -3.64
C ASN A 4 25.22 8.19 -3.71
N CYS A 5 24.38 7.46 -2.97
CA CYS A 5 24.49 6.00 -2.80
C CYS A 5 24.09 5.16 -4.03
N GLY A 6 23.46 5.78 -5.02
CA GLY A 6 22.93 5.10 -6.21
C GLY A 6 21.80 4.08 -5.99
N GLY A 7 21.32 3.87 -4.76
CA GLY A 7 20.27 2.88 -4.45
C GLY A 7 18.89 3.16 -5.08
N CYS A 8 18.70 4.30 -5.73
CA CYS A 8 17.50 4.64 -6.51
C CYS A 8 17.66 4.40 -8.02
N GLY A 9 18.81 3.86 -8.46
CA GLY A 9 19.11 3.57 -9.88
C GLY A 9 19.85 4.68 -10.64
N PHE A 10 20.11 5.83 -10.01
CA PHE A 10 20.89 6.94 -10.60
C PHE A 10 22.34 6.94 -10.09
N LYS A 11 23.28 7.55 -10.80
CA LYS A 11 24.69 7.61 -10.39
C LYS A 11 24.92 8.49 -9.16
N GLY A 12 24.05 9.48 -8.95
CA GLY A 12 24.16 10.41 -7.83
C GLY A 12 22.84 11.11 -7.51
N CYS A 13 22.81 11.80 -6.38
CA CYS A 13 21.63 12.52 -5.92
C CYS A 13 21.26 13.70 -6.84
N GLN A 14 22.24 14.38 -7.46
CA GLN A 14 21.91 15.44 -8.43
C GLN A 14 21.20 14.90 -9.66
N GLU A 15 21.67 13.79 -10.22
CA GLU A 15 21.01 13.14 -11.37
C GLU A 15 19.58 12.71 -11.01
N PHE A 16 19.39 12.11 -9.82
CA PHE A 16 18.07 11.76 -9.30
C PHE A 16 17.16 12.99 -9.13
N LEU A 17 17.65 14.10 -8.58
CA LEU A 17 16.86 15.30 -8.34
C LEU A 17 16.46 16.02 -9.64
N SER A 18 17.31 15.93 -10.67
CA SER A 18 17.04 16.50 -11.99
C SER A 18 16.24 15.57 -12.91
N ALA A 19 15.99 14.32 -12.49
CA ALA A 19 15.27 13.35 -13.31
C ALA A 19 13.79 13.75 -13.45
N ALA A 20 13.30 13.72 -14.70
CA ALA A 20 11.88 13.86 -14.95
C ALA A 20 11.11 12.69 -14.33
N ARG A 21 9.94 12.97 -13.73
CA ARG A 21 9.04 11.93 -13.25
C ARG A 21 8.18 11.45 -14.42
N PRO A 22 8.31 10.19 -14.87
CA PRO A 22 7.48 9.69 -15.95
C PRO A 22 6.02 9.66 -15.52
N GLU A 23 5.10 9.96 -16.43
CA GLU A 23 3.70 9.63 -16.22
C GLU A 23 3.53 8.12 -16.16
N THR A 24 2.82 7.62 -15.15
CA THR A 24 2.54 6.19 -15.02
C THR A 24 1.06 5.99 -14.72
N ILE A 25 0.53 4.79 -14.97
CA ILE A 25 -0.84 4.41 -14.56
C ILE A 25 -1.04 4.48 -13.02
N PHE A 26 0.06 4.59 -12.30
CA PHE A 26 0.22 4.56 -10.85
C PHE A 26 0.88 5.84 -10.33
N MET A 27 1.36 5.82 -9.08
CA MET A 27 2.14 6.91 -8.51
C MET A 27 3.54 6.97 -9.16
N PRO A 28 3.93 8.10 -9.78
CA PRO A 28 5.14 8.17 -10.58
C PRO A 28 6.39 8.20 -9.69
N GLY A 29 7.36 7.33 -9.96
CA GLY A 29 8.70 7.41 -9.36
C GLY A 29 9.60 8.40 -10.09
N PRO A 30 10.93 8.35 -9.89
CA PRO A 30 11.67 7.49 -8.96
C PRO A 30 11.60 7.99 -7.50
N PHE A 31 11.89 7.12 -6.54
CA PHE A 31 11.97 7.49 -5.11
C PHE A 31 13.35 7.22 -4.54
N CYS A 32 13.80 8.10 -3.66
CA CYS A 32 14.99 7.85 -2.86
C CYS A 32 14.73 6.67 -1.91
N ILE A 33 15.57 5.65 -1.94
CA ILE A 33 15.44 4.45 -1.09
C ILE A 33 15.34 4.80 0.40
N PHE A 34 16.17 5.73 0.88
CA PHE A 34 16.12 6.17 2.28
C PHE A 34 14.80 6.87 2.62
N LYS A 35 14.22 7.63 1.69
CA LYS A 35 12.91 8.26 1.91
C LYS A 35 11.77 7.25 1.94
N LEU A 36 11.85 6.18 1.15
CA LEU A 36 10.91 5.07 1.27
C LEU A 36 11.07 4.31 2.59
N LEU A 37 12.30 4.13 3.07
CA LEU A 37 12.55 3.51 4.39
C LEU A 37 12.01 4.37 5.53
N ASP A 38 12.27 5.68 5.51
CA ASP A 38 11.72 6.64 6.48
C ASP A 38 10.18 6.58 6.49
N LEU A 39 9.56 6.57 5.30
CA LEU A 39 8.11 6.43 5.16
C LEU A 39 7.61 5.09 5.72
N GLY A 40 8.33 4.00 5.46
CA GLY A 40 8.05 2.67 6.00
C GLY A 40 8.08 2.63 7.53
N ILE A 41 9.07 3.27 8.15
CA ILE A 41 9.19 3.38 9.61
C ILE A 41 8.02 4.19 10.18
N ALA A 42 7.69 5.32 9.55
CA ALA A 42 6.61 6.19 9.99
C ALA A 42 5.26 5.47 9.94
N ILE A 43 4.92 4.83 8.81
CA ILE A 43 3.63 4.15 8.66
C ILE A 43 3.52 2.89 9.53
N SER A 44 4.64 2.18 9.74
CA SER A 44 4.66 1.00 10.63
C SER A 44 4.48 1.41 12.09
N SER A 45 5.08 2.52 12.50
CA SER A 45 4.86 3.10 13.83
C SER A 45 3.39 3.49 14.02
N ALA A 46 2.77 4.13 13.03
CA ALA A 46 1.34 4.46 13.07
C ALA A 46 0.44 3.21 13.17
N ALA A 47 0.74 2.16 12.39
CA ALA A 47 0.04 0.88 12.45
C ALA A 47 0.18 0.21 13.83
N LYS A 48 1.37 0.29 14.45
CA LYS A 48 1.59 -0.20 15.81
C LYS A 48 0.80 0.60 16.84
N SER A 49 0.77 1.93 16.73
CA SER A 49 -0.04 2.78 17.62
C SER A 49 -1.52 2.42 17.55
N ALA A 50 -2.07 2.23 16.35
CA ALA A 50 -3.44 1.76 16.19
C ALA A 50 -3.67 0.38 16.83
N SER A 51 -2.74 -0.56 16.63
CA SER A 51 -2.81 -1.88 17.25
C SER A 51 -2.77 -1.83 18.78
N THR A 52 -1.99 -0.95 19.39
CA THR A 52 -1.96 -0.74 20.85
C THR A 52 -3.33 -0.28 21.39
N LEU A 53 -4.11 0.42 20.57
CA LEU A 53 -5.47 0.86 20.88
C LEU A 53 -6.54 -0.19 20.50
N ASN A 54 -6.14 -1.42 20.16
CA ASN A 54 -7.01 -2.48 19.64
C ASN A 54 -7.79 -2.07 18.37
N ILE A 55 -7.23 -1.15 17.57
CA ILE A 55 -7.81 -0.75 16.29
C ILE A 55 -7.16 -1.58 15.18
N ASP A 56 -8.00 -2.35 14.49
CA ASP A 56 -7.61 -3.09 13.31
C ASP A 56 -7.16 -2.13 12.21
N ASN A 57 -6.08 -2.48 11.52
CA ASN A 57 -5.53 -1.65 10.47
C ASN A 57 -4.78 -2.51 9.44
N ARG A 58 -4.58 -1.95 8.23
CA ARG A 58 -3.78 -2.58 7.20
C ARG A 58 -3.19 -1.52 6.27
N ILE A 59 -1.88 -1.51 6.10
CA ILE A 59 -1.22 -0.63 5.12
C ILE A 59 -1.66 -1.03 3.71
N MET A 60 -2.17 -0.07 2.93
CA MET A 60 -2.74 -0.31 1.61
C MET A 60 -2.21 0.68 0.57
N TYR A 61 -1.53 0.13 -0.45
CA TYR A 61 -1.12 0.88 -1.63
C TYR A 61 -2.31 1.47 -2.40
N ARG A 62 -3.37 0.66 -2.62
CA ARG A 62 -4.53 1.08 -3.44
C ARG A 62 -5.31 2.23 -2.82
N ALA A 63 -5.46 2.24 -1.51
CA ALA A 63 -6.08 3.36 -0.79
C ALA A 63 -5.24 4.64 -0.95
N GLY A 64 -3.92 4.53 -0.84
CA GLY A 64 -3.01 5.65 -1.10
C GLY A 64 -3.06 6.15 -2.54
N LEU A 65 -3.09 5.24 -3.52
CA LEU A 65 -3.25 5.56 -4.94
C LEU A 65 -4.56 6.30 -5.21
N ALA A 66 -5.66 5.90 -4.56
CA ALA A 66 -6.93 6.61 -4.68
C ALA A 66 -6.81 8.04 -4.15
N GLY A 67 -6.22 8.24 -2.97
CA GLY A 67 -5.96 9.58 -2.42
C GLY A 67 -5.06 10.44 -3.31
N TYR A 68 -4.03 9.84 -3.92
CA TYR A 68 -3.18 10.49 -4.92
C TYR A 68 -3.96 10.92 -6.16
N LYS A 69 -4.77 10.03 -6.76
CA LYS A 69 -5.59 10.35 -7.94
C LYS A 69 -6.68 11.37 -7.68
N LEU A 70 -7.17 11.45 -6.43
CA LEU A 70 -8.14 12.46 -6.00
C LEU A 70 -7.49 13.81 -5.66
N GLY A 71 -6.16 13.91 -5.69
CA GLY A 71 -5.45 15.15 -5.39
C GLY A 71 -5.54 15.60 -3.93
N LEU A 72 -5.74 14.67 -3.00
CA LEU A 72 -5.86 14.99 -1.57
C LEU A 72 -4.51 15.37 -0.93
N LEU A 73 -3.41 14.94 -1.54
CA LEU A 73 -2.03 15.17 -1.07
C LEU A 73 -1.12 15.49 -2.27
N ASN A 74 -1.42 16.59 -2.98
CA ASN A 74 -0.77 16.95 -4.25
C ASN A 74 0.75 17.11 -4.16
N GLU A 75 1.28 17.43 -2.98
CA GLU A 75 2.70 17.62 -2.74
C GLU A 75 3.43 16.33 -2.32
N CYS A 76 2.69 15.23 -2.09
CA CYS A 76 3.23 13.98 -1.55
C CYS A 76 3.24 12.86 -2.57
N ASN A 77 4.37 12.14 -2.67
CA ASN A 77 4.51 10.98 -3.52
C ASN A 77 5.68 10.08 -3.03
N PRO A 78 5.48 8.77 -2.78
CA PRO A 78 4.22 8.04 -2.88
C PRO A 78 3.30 8.29 -1.69
N VAL A 79 2.01 8.05 -1.89
CA VAL A 79 0.99 8.08 -0.85
C VAL A 79 0.59 6.66 -0.48
N LEU A 80 0.55 6.36 0.82
CA LEU A 80 0.07 5.08 1.34
C LEU A 80 -1.15 5.33 2.24
N GLY A 81 -2.14 4.45 2.17
CA GLY A 81 -3.29 4.50 3.06
C GLY A 81 -3.11 3.58 4.27
N LEU A 82 -3.50 4.04 5.45
CA LEU A 82 -3.67 3.23 6.65
C LEU A 82 -5.13 3.32 7.12
N PRO A 83 -6.05 2.58 6.49
CA PRO A 83 -7.42 2.50 6.96
C PRO A 83 -7.48 1.88 8.37
N LEU A 84 -8.39 2.40 9.20
CA LEU A 84 -8.59 2.01 10.60
C LEU A 84 -10.01 1.44 10.77
N CYS A 85 -10.14 0.40 11.58
CA CYS A 85 -11.42 -0.24 11.88
C CYS A 85 -11.50 -0.60 13.37
N SER A 86 -12.60 -0.25 14.02
CA SER A 86 -12.86 -0.55 15.43
C SER A 86 -14.08 -1.46 15.61
N SER A 87 -14.41 -2.27 14.61
CA SER A 87 -15.53 -3.21 14.68
C SER A 87 -15.09 -4.51 15.38
N GLY A 88 -16.05 -5.34 15.80
CA GLY A 88 -15.76 -6.61 16.47
C GLY A 88 -15.13 -7.69 15.57
N LYS A 89 -15.08 -7.47 14.25
CA LYS A 89 -14.46 -8.38 13.28
C LYS A 89 -13.57 -7.60 12.35
N ASN A 90 -12.31 -8.01 12.23
CA ASN A 90 -11.36 -7.39 11.32
C ASN A 90 -11.79 -7.55 9.85
N ILE A 91 -12.19 -6.44 9.23
CA ILE A 91 -12.67 -6.39 7.85
C ILE A 91 -11.54 -6.56 6.82
N TYR A 92 -10.29 -6.26 7.17
CA TYR A 92 -9.16 -6.27 6.23
C TYR A 92 -8.67 -7.67 5.88
N PHE A 93 -9.08 -8.66 6.68
CA PHE A 93 -8.79 -10.08 6.50
C PHE A 93 -10.04 -10.92 6.25
N ASP A 94 -11.22 -10.29 6.10
CA ASP A 94 -12.41 -11.02 5.68
C ASP A 94 -12.24 -11.49 4.23
N ARG A 95 -12.61 -12.75 3.95
CA ARG A 95 -12.44 -13.39 2.64
C ARG A 95 -13.75 -14.01 2.22
N LYS A 96 -14.79 -13.19 2.09
CA LYS A 96 -16.13 -13.64 1.66
C LYS A 96 -16.06 -14.37 0.32
N GLU A 97 -15.22 -13.92 -0.60
CA GLU A 97 -15.06 -14.54 -1.91
C GLU A 97 -14.52 -15.97 -1.81
N LYS A 98 -13.69 -16.27 -0.80
CA LYS A 98 -13.21 -17.65 -0.55
C LYS A 98 -14.32 -18.55 0.00
N LEU A 99 -15.21 -18.00 0.83
CA LEU A 99 -16.35 -18.74 1.34
C LEU A 99 -17.33 -19.05 0.21
N GLU A 100 -17.64 -18.05 -0.61
CA GLU A 100 -18.48 -18.19 -1.81
C GLU A 100 -17.89 -19.19 -2.80
N ALA A 101 -16.59 -19.10 -3.10
CA ALA A 101 -15.91 -20.04 -3.99
C ALA A 101 -15.93 -21.48 -3.46
N LYS A 102 -15.78 -21.66 -2.13
CA LYS A 102 -15.87 -22.98 -1.49
C LYS A 102 -17.29 -23.55 -1.62
N GLU A 103 -18.31 -22.71 -1.46
CA GLU A 103 -19.71 -23.11 -1.59
C GLU A 103 -20.04 -23.50 -3.04
N LEU A 104 -19.61 -22.70 -4.01
CA LEU A 104 -19.74 -22.97 -5.44
C LEU A 104 -19.05 -24.29 -5.82
N TRP A 105 -17.86 -24.54 -5.30
CA TRP A 105 -17.12 -25.78 -5.59
C TRP A 105 -17.82 -27.03 -5.06
N LYS A 106 -18.43 -26.96 -3.87
CA LYS A 106 -19.28 -28.05 -3.35
C LYS A 106 -20.46 -28.33 -4.28
N GLN A 107 -21.12 -27.27 -4.78
CA GLN A 107 -22.25 -27.40 -5.69
C GLN A 107 -21.83 -28.07 -7.00
N ILE A 108 -20.73 -27.63 -7.60
CA ILE A 108 -20.18 -28.21 -8.84
C ILE A 108 -19.85 -29.70 -8.65
N ASN A 109 -19.15 -30.06 -7.57
CA ASN A 109 -18.81 -31.47 -7.30
C ASN A 109 -20.05 -32.36 -7.09
N SER A 110 -21.08 -31.83 -6.43
CA SER A 110 -22.34 -32.55 -6.26
C SER A 110 -23.07 -32.78 -7.60
N MET A 111 -22.86 -31.92 -8.60
CA MET A 111 -23.44 -32.09 -9.94
C MET A 111 -22.63 -33.08 -10.79
N ILE A 112 -21.30 -33.09 -10.66
CA ILE A 112 -20.41 -34.00 -11.39
C ILE A 112 -20.49 -35.45 -10.87
N SER A 113 -20.84 -35.62 -9.59
CA SER A 113 -20.96 -36.95 -8.95
C SER A 113 -22.31 -37.66 -9.21
N LYS A 114 -23.22 -37.06 -9.97
CA LYS A 114 -24.49 -37.67 -10.43
C LYS A 114 -24.37 -38.08 -11.89
#